data_AF-A0A2W6ALY5-F1
#
_entry.id   AF-A0A2W6ALY5-F1
#
_cell.length_a   1.000
_cell.length_b   1.000
_cell.length_c   1.000
_cell.angle_alpha   90.00
_cell.angle_beta   90.00
_cell.angle_gamma   90.00
#
_symmetry.space_group_name_H-M   'P 1'
#
loop_
_entity.id
_entity.type
_entity.pdbx_description
1 polymer ?
#
loop_
_entity_poly.entity_id
_entity_poly.type
_entity_poly.pdbx_seq_one_letter_code
_entity_poly.pdbx_strand_id
1 'polypeptide(L)'
;MLRRSMKVPRFSRLRWLGIPVLALVASGLPGYIPAQAGPVFLPGFPLLRQQRPLTCEASAASMGTRARIGESRLMAMMSRNPNPNLGFRGNPDGFQGQTLVDYGVYAKPLHQALLRFGYQSDVIDYGSDWLLRSYLNRGWPVVAWMTYQLQHAVPRLAEANGVQFFLVPHEHAILIVGYDNASILANDPWTAQLVRYGWKSFNRSWGLFGNMALALQPCAAPQPVIDLRVLRPTPPEVTWVWKRPIGAVRFRLTLTASGSRHRLLYLANQTDNRFTYVGTRPGKGYLLSVASVSGCGSVAPGYGAWYWTSPATPTPTPSPTPSPTPLVEGTVSPTSAPTEIPTAAVPPAASITPTSNP
;
A
#
# COMPACT_ATOMS: atom_id res chain seq x y z
N MET A 1 -17.96 0.87 -93.42
CA MET A 1 -19.38 0.69 -93.01
C MET A 1 -19.42 0.81 -91.49
N LEU A 2 -20.16 1.67 -90.80
CA LEU A 2 -21.27 2.58 -91.06
C LEU A 2 -21.04 3.83 -90.17
N ARG A 3 -21.28 5.03 -90.69
CA ARG A 3 -21.46 6.25 -89.87
C ARG A 3 -22.83 6.18 -89.19
N ARG A 4 -22.94 6.62 -87.93
CA ARG A 4 -24.16 7.32 -87.46
C ARG A 4 -23.80 8.38 -86.42
N SER A 5 -23.98 9.62 -86.86
CA SER A 5 -24.08 10.82 -86.06
C SER A 5 -25.39 10.80 -85.27
N MET A 6 -25.40 11.26 -84.02
CA MET A 6 -26.55 12.00 -83.50
C MET A 6 -26.18 12.92 -82.35
N LYS A 7 -26.84 14.08 -82.36
CA LYS A 7 -26.56 15.32 -81.64
C LYS A 7 -27.10 15.32 -80.20
N VAL A 8 -26.46 16.16 -79.39
CA VAL A 8 -26.78 16.64 -78.03
C VAL A 8 -28.22 17.20 -77.91
N PRO A 9 -28.85 17.23 -76.71
CA PRO A 9 -28.89 18.52 -75.99
C PRO A 9 -28.94 18.48 -74.44
N ARG A 10 -28.29 19.53 -73.88
CA ARG A 10 -28.65 20.43 -72.76
C ARG A 10 -28.70 19.97 -71.27
N PHE A 11 -27.75 20.56 -70.54
CA PHE A 11 -27.84 21.29 -69.25
C PHE A 11 -28.68 20.73 -68.09
N SER A 12 -28.02 20.45 -66.97
CA SER A 12 -28.45 20.93 -65.65
C SER A 12 -27.33 20.85 -64.60
N ARG A 13 -26.87 22.04 -64.19
CA ARG A 13 -26.39 22.44 -62.85
C ARG A 13 -25.56 21.42 -62.06
N LEU A 14 -24.24 21.59 -62.15
CA LEU A 14 -23.24 20.98 -61.27
C LEU A 14 -23.44 21.49 -59.84
N ARG A 15 -23.85 20.59 -58.94
CA ARG A 15 -23.89 20.82 -57.49
C ARG A 15 -22.46 20.95 -56.97
N TRP A 16 -22.16 22.11 -56.39
CA TRP A 16 -21.00 22.31 -55.53
C TRP A 16 -21.14 21.41 -54.30
N LEU A 17 -20.41 20.29 -54.28
CA LEU A 17 -20.14 19.55 -53.06
C LEU A 17 -19.01 20.28 -52.33
N GLY A 18 -19.39 21.03 -51.29
CA GLY A 18 -18.44 21.61 -50.36
C GLY A 18 -17.57 20.51 -49.76
N ILE A 19 -16.26 20.66 -49.92
CA ILE A 19 -15.24 19.83 -49.27
C ILE A 19 -15.38 20.06 -47.76
N PRO A 20 -15.63 19.03 -46.94
CA PRO A 20 -15.63 19.21 -45.49
C PRO A 20 -14.20 19.54 -45.05
N VAL A 21 -14.03 20.72 -44.46
CA VAL A 21 -12.81 21.09 -43.73
C VAL A 21 -12.69 20.13 -42.56
N LEU A 22 -11.85 19.10 -42.73
CA LEU A 22 -11.45 18.22 -41.66
C LEU A 22 -10.56 19.04 -40.72
N ALA A 23 -11.12 19.55 -39.63
CA ALA A 23 -10.36 20.13 -38.54
C ALA A 23 -9.45 19.04 -37.96
N LEU A 24 -8.17 19.07 -38.35
CA LEU A 24 -7.15 18.23 -37.76
C LEU A 24 -6.98 18.68 -36.30
N VAL A 25 -7.67 18.00 -35.39
CA VAL A 25 -7.30 18.05 -33.97
C VAL A 25 -5.95 17.35 -33.90
N ALA A 26 -4.88 18.15 -33.92
CA ALA A 26 -3.55 17.69 -33.59
C ALA A 26 -3.62 17.11 -32.17
N SER A 27 -3.80 15.80 -32.12
CA SER A 27 -3.68 15.03 -30.89
C SER A 27 -2.21 15.16 -30.51
N GLY A 28 -1.92 16.10 -29.61
CA GLY A 28 -0.57 16.28 -29.07
C GLY A 28 -0.11 14.92 -28.58
N LEU A 29 0.88 14.36 -29.27
CA LEU A 29 1.60 13.20 -28.78
C LEU A 29 2.01 13.54 -27.35
N PRO A 30 1.75 12.66 -26.35
CA PRO A 30 2.26 12.90 -25.01
C PRO A 30 3.75 13.16 -25.14
N GLY A 31 4.16 14.38 -24.81
CA GLY A 31 5.55 14.79 -24.92
C GLY A 31 6.41 13.76 -24.22
N TYR A 32 7.42 13.26 -24.92
CA TYR A 32 8.50 12.51 -24.30
C TYR A 32 9.10 13.43 -23.25
N ILE A 33 8.74 13.24 -21.98
CA ILE A 33 9.49 13.84 -20.88
C ILE A 33 10.79 13.03 -20.85
N PRO A 34 11.95 13.62 -21.20
CA PRO A 34 13.20 12.89 -21.03
C PRO A 34 13.30 12.48 -19.55
N ALA A 35 13.50 11.19 -19.33
CA ALA A 35 13.75 10.65 -18.00
C ALA A 35 14.82 11.51 -17.33
N GLN A 36 14.57 11.91 -16.08
CA GLN A 36 15.45 12.75 -15.29
C GLN A 36 16.86 12.14 -15.27
N ALA A 37 17.75 12.65 -16.13
CA ALA A 37 19.07 12.09 -16.37
C ALA A 37 20.06 12.73 -15.41
N GLY A 38 19.92 12.39 -14.12
CA GLY A 38 20.85 12.76 -13.06
C GLY A 38 21.25 11.55 -12.23
N PRO A 39 22.27 11.69 -11.36
CA PRO A 39 22.55 10.69 -10.35
C PRO A 39 21.33 10.51 -9.42
N VAL A 40 21.13 9.28 -8.96
CA VAL A 40 20.06 8.93 -8.01
C VAL A 40 20.68 8.36 -6.76
N PHE A 41 20.16 8.76 -5.61
CA PHE A 41 20.41 8.10 -4.34
C PHE A 41 19.08 7.97 -3.59
N LEU A 42 18.75 6.75 -3.16
CA LEU A 42 17.54 6.43 -2.43
C LEU A 42 17.84 6.37 -0.93
N PRO A 43 17.39 7.36 -0.14
CA PRO A 43 17.62 7.36 1.30
C PRO A 43 16.68 6.39 2.03
N GLY A 44 17.00 6.10 3.29
CA GLY A 44 16.12 5.36 4.21
C GLY A 44 16.17 3.83 4.07
N PHE A 45 17.12 3.30 3.30
CA PHE A 45 17.48 1.88 3.33
C PHE A 45 18.61 1.67 4.33
N PRO A 46 18.40 0.88 5.41
CA PRO A 46 19.41 0.70 6.44
C PRO A 46 20.60 -0.09 5.89
N LEU A 47 21.77 0.12 6.51
CA LEU A 47 22.93 -0.74 6.35
C LEU A 47 22.85 -1.85 7.39
N LEU A 48 22.72 -3.10 6.94
CA LEU A 48 22.66 -4.27 7.78
C LEU A 48 23.84 -5.19 7.46
N ARG A 49 24.41 -5.81 8.48
CA ARG A 49 25.30 -6.97 8.31
C ARG A 49 24.44 -8.23 8.18
N GLN A 50 24.79 -9.13 7.26
CA GLN A 50 24.18 -10.45 7.21
C GLN A 50 24.40 -11.21 8.53
N GLN A 51 23.38 -11.92 8.98
CA GLN A 51 23.39 -12.66 10.25
C GLN A 51 24.12 -13.99 10.12
N ARG A 52 24.21 -14.55 8.90
CA ARG A 52 24.89 -15.81 8.61
C ARG A 52 25.83 -15.66 7.41
N PRO A 53 26.87 -16.51 7.28
CA PRO A 53 27.86 -16.44 6.20
C PRO A 53 27.30 -16.46 4.77
N LEU A 54 26.19 -17.15 4.51
CA LEU A 54 25.67 -17.36 3.15
C LEU A 54 24.28 -16.76 2.90
N THR A 55 23.89 -15.73 3.65
CA THR A 55 22.53 -15.15 3.59
C THR A 55 22.52 -13.70 3.12
N CYS A 56 23.51 -13.31 2.32
CA CYS A 56 23.67 -11.96 1.77
C CYS A 56 22.41 -11.49 1.01
N GLU A 57 21.73 -12.38 0.29
CA GLU A 57 20.54 -12.10 -0.51
C GLU A 57 19.35 -11.75 0.38
N ALA A 58 19.14 -12.53 1.45
CA ALA A 58 18.09 -12.26 2.43
C ALA A 58 18.38 -10.98 3.23
N SER A 59 19.65 -10.69 3.51
CA SER A 59 20.05 -9.43 4.17
C SER A 59 19.83 -8.21 3.26
N ALA A 60 20.23 -8.32 1.98
CA ALA A 60 20.01 -7.29 0.97
C ALA A 60 18.52 -7.01 0.73
N ALA A 61 17.69 -8.06 0.62
CA ALA A 61 16.24 -7.91 0.54
C ALA A 61 15.64 -7.31 1.81
N SER A 62 16.11 -7.71 3.00
CA SER A 62 15.72 -7.10 4.28
C SER A 62 15.99 -5.59 4.28
N MET A 63 17.19 -5.17 3.88
CA MET A 63 17.53 -3.76 3.69
C MET A 63 16.55 -3.09 2.73
N GLY A 64 16.23 -3.71 1.59
CA GLY A 64 15.30 -3.19 0.59
C GLY A 64 13.85 -3.06 1.09
N THR A 65 13.43 -3.85 2.08
CA THR A 65 12.14 -3.66 2.79
C THR A 65 12.20 -2.57 3.87
N ARG A 66 13.32 -1.85 3.99
CA ARG A 66 13.66 -0.95 5.11
C ARG A 66 13.69 -1.66 6.45
N ALA A 67 14.25 -2.87 6.48
CA ALA A 67 14.31 -3.77 7.64
C ALA A 67 12.95 -4.12 8.25
N ARG A 68 11.85 -3.94 7.51
CA ARG A 68 10.51 -4.31 7.98
C ARG A 68 10.34 -5.83 8.03
N ILE A 69 11.01 -6.54 7.12
CA ILE A 69 11.13 -8.00 7.15
C ILE A 69 12.61 -8.34 7.36
N GLY A 70 12.91 -8.98 8.49
CA GLY A 70 14.28 -9.39 8.80
C GLY A 70 14.75 -10.59 7.98
N GLU A 71 16.07 -10.71 7.85
CA GLU A 71 16.77 -11.79 7.14
C GLU A 71 16.28 -13.18 7.53
N SER A 72 16.20 -13.47 8.84
CA SER A 72 15.76 -14.78 9.35
C SER A 72 14.33 -15.13 8.93
N ARG A 73 13.43 -14.14 8.82
CA ARG A 73 12.06 -14.36 8.33
C ARG A 73 12.03 -14.65 6.84
N LEU A 74 12.85 -13.97 6.04
CA LEU A 74 12.97 -14.28 4.61
C LEU A 74 13.53 -15.69 4.40
N MET A 75 14.58 -16.03 5.14
CA MET A 75 15.19 -17.36 5.13
C MET A 75 14.19 -18.46 5.51
N ALA A 76 13.37 -18.24 6.55
CA ALA A 76 12.36 -19.20 6.97
C ALA A 76 11.24 -19.44 5.94
N MET A 77 11.03 -18.49 5.01
CA MET A 77 10.03 -18.64 3.95
C MET A 77 10.56 -19.31 2.68
N MET A 78 11.88 -19.41 2.52
CA MET A 78 12.50 -20.05 1.36
C MET A 78 12.69 -21.55 1.61
N SER A 79 12.28 -22.36 0.63
CA SER A 79 12.55 -23.80 0.67
C SER A 79 14.04 -24.09 0.49
N ARG A 80 14.47 -25.29 0.89
CA ARG A 80 15.82 -25.79 0.65
C ARG A 80 15.84 -26.54 -0.68
N ASN A 81 16.80 -26.27 -1.55
CA ASN A 81 16.90 -26.96 -2.84
C ASN A 81 18.34 -27.00 -3.34
N PRO A 82 18.82 -28.09 -3.95
CA PRO A 82 20.12 -28.09 -4.63
C PRO A 82 20.18 -27.09 -5.79
N ASN A 83 19.09 -26.76 -6.48
CA ASN A 83 19.08 -25.72 -7.50
C ASN A 83 18.74 -24.36 -6.87
N PRO A 84 19.65 -23.36 -6.87
CA PRO A 84 19.42 -22.05 -6.25
C PRO A 84 18.28 -21.26 -6.90
N ASN A 85 17.88 -21.61 -8.14
CA ASN A 85 16.70 -21.04 -8.79
C ASN A 85 15.38 -21.48 -8.14
N LEU A 86 15.39 -22.55 -7.34
CA LEU A 86 14.19 -23.17 -6.76
C LEU A 86 14.13 -23.09 -5.22
N GLY A 87 15.26 -22.84 -4.56
CA GLY A 87 15.35 -22.68 -3.12
C GLY A 87 16.78 -22.41 -2.67
N PHE A 88 17.01 -22.24 -1.37
CA PHE A 88 18.34 -22.03 -0.83
C PHE A 88 19.17 -23.32 -0.88
N ARG A 89 20.36 -23.24 -1.47
CA ARG A 89 21.30 -24.35 -1.66
C ARG A 89 22.34 -24.43 -0.54
N GLY A 90 22.39 -25.58 0.12
CA GLY A 90 23.39 -25.94 1.15
C GLY A 90 23.30 -25.10 2.44
N ASN A 91 24.10 -25.40 3.44
CA ASN A 91 24.01 -24.83 4.80
C ASN A 91 24.18 -23.29 4.81
N PRO A 92 23.25 -22.49 5.38
CA PRO A 92 23.43 -21.04 5.49
C PRO A 92 24.64 -20.61 6.35
N ASP A 93 25.11 -21.51 7.22
CA ASP A 93 26.33 -21.36 8.04
C ASP A 93 27.57 -22.01 7.41
N GLY A 94 27.46 -22.42 6.14
CA GLY A 94 28.55 -23.01 5.38
C GLY A 94 29.65 -21.99 5.01
N PHE A 95 30.65 -22.49 4.29
CA PHE A 95 31.78 -21.67 3.86
C PHE A 95 31.52 -20.99 2.52
N GLN A 96 31.66 -19.66 2.47
CA GLN A 96 31.61 -18.91 1.21
C GLN A 96 32.92 -19.05 0.44
N GLY A 97 32.82 -19.28 -0.88
CA GLY A 97 34.00 -19.25 -1.74
C GLY A 97 33.87 -20.12 -2.96
N GLN A 98 34.85 -21.01 -3.15
CA GLN A 98 34.97 -21.85 -4.35
C GLN A 98 34.27 -23.21 -4.23
N THR A 99 33.97 -23.64 -3.01
CA THR A 99 33.17 -24.84 -2.74
C THR A 99 31.72 -24.48 -2.98
N LEU A 100 31.04 -25.16 -3.92
CA LEU A 100 29.69 -24.81 -4.38
C LEU A 100 28.61 -25.76 -3.81
N VAL A 101 28.91 -26.42 -2.69
CA VAL A 101 27.97 -27.29 -1.99
C VAL A 101 27.03 -26.44 -1.14
N ASP A 102 27.61 -25.63 -0.27
CA ASP A 102 26.97 -24.51 0.40
C ASP A 102 27.11 -23.28 -0.47
N TYR A 103 26.01 -22.59 -0.77
CA TYR A 103 26.01 -21.60 -1.82
C TYR A 103 25.17 -20.37 -1.48
N GLY A 104 23.86 -20.50 -1.47
CA GLY A 104 22.95 -19.35 -1.44
C GLY A 104 21.68 -19.61 -2.25
N VAL A 105 21.04 -18.54 -2.71
CA VAL A 105 19.75 -18.57 -3.40
C VAL A 105 19.71 -17.51 -4.51
N TYR A 106 19.01 -17.81 -5.60
CA TYR A 106 18.81 -16.86 -6.70
C TYR A 106 17.52 -16.04 -6.53
N ALA A 107 17.27 -15.12 -7.46
CA ALA A 107 16.22 -14.11 -7.31
C ALA A 107 14.81 -14.70 -7.13
N LYS A 108 14.49 -15.82 -7.79
CA LYS A 108 13.12 -16.38 -7.85
C LYS A 108 12.58 -16.85 -6.48
N PRO A 109 13.29 -17.66 -5.68
CA PRO A 109 12.79 -18.03 -4.35
C PRO A 109 12.70 -16.84 -3.39
N LEU A 110 13.63 -15.87 -3.50
CA LEU A 110 13.60 -14.66 -2.69
C LEU A 110 12.39 -13.77 -3.03
N HIS A 111 12.08 -13.62 -4.31
CA HIS A 111 10.85 -12.97 -4.79
C HIS A 111 9.60 -13.64 -4.19
N GLN A 112 9.52 -14.97 -4.23
CA GLN A 112 8.40 -15.72 -3.66
C GLN A 112 8.27 -15.50 -2.14
N ALA A 113 9.39 -15.45 -1.41
CA ALA A 113 9.38 -15.14 0.02
C ALA A 113 8.86 -13.72 0.30
N LEU A 114 9.28 -12.72 -0.48
CA LEU A 114 8.81 -11.33 -0.36
C LEU A 114 7.31 -11.20 -0.62
N LEU A 115 6.77 -11.91 -1.62
CA LEU A 115 5.34 -11.91 -1.92
C LEU A 115 4.50 -12.40 -0.73
N ARG A 116 4.99 -13.35 0.06
CA ARG A 116 4.29 -13.83 1.27
C ARG A 116 4.13 -12.76 2.34
N PHE A 117 4.98 -11.74 2.32
CA PHE A 117 4.89 -10.56 3.19
C PHE A 117 4.20 -9.36 2.51
N GLY A 118 3.65 -9.54 1.31
CA GLY A 118 2.96 -8.49 0.55
C GLY A 118 3.90 -7.53 -0.16
N TYR A 119 5.20 -7.83 -0.26
CA TYR A 119 6.16 -7.03 -1.00
C TYR A 119 6.20 -7.47 -2.46
N GLN A 120 5.88 -6.56 -3.37
CA GLN A 120 6.03 -6.78 -4.81
C GLN A 120 7.48 -6.57 -5.20
N SER A 121 7.97 -7.41 -6.12
CA SER A 121 9.30 -7.28 -6.71
C SER A 121 9.29 -7.85 -8.12
N ASP A 122 10.20 -7.36 -8.95
CA ASP A 122 10.38 -7.86 -10.31
C ASP A 122 11.68 -8.65 -10.38
N VAL A 123 11.56 -9.93 -10.75
CA VAL A 123 12.71 -10.79 -11.04
C VAL A 123 13.26 -10.41 -12.41
N ILE A 124 14.55 -10.09 -12.46
CA ILE A 124 15.23 -9.65 -13.67
C ILE A 124 16.26 -10.70 -14.03
N ASP A 125 16.05 -11.35 -15.17
CA ASP A 125 17.04 -12.16 -15.86
C ASP A 125 17.59 -11.32 -17.03
N TYR A 126 18.90 -11.32 -17.26
CA TYR A 126 19.56 -10.57 -18.36
C TYR A 126 19.31 -9.05 -18.33
N GLY A 127 19.42 -8.44 -17.15
CA GLY A 127 19.23 -7.00 -16.96
C GLY A 127 20.26 -6.13 -17.71
N SER A 128 19.93 -4.83 -17.82
CA SER A 128 20.81 -3.78 -18.34
C SER A 128 20.95 -2.63 -17.36
N ASP A 129 22.01 -1.82 -17.50
CA ASP A 129 22.21 -0.59 -16.71
C ASP A 129 21.00 0.34 -16.80
N TRP A 130 20.42 0.46 -18.00
CA TRP A 130 19.21 1.25 -18.21
C TRP A 130 18.04 0.73 -17.38
N LEU A 131 17.85 -0.59 -17.34
CA LEU A 131 16.76 -1.20 -16.57
C LEU A 131 16.96 -0.96 -15.07
N LEU A 132 18.17 -1.15 -14.53
CA LEU A 132 18.50 -0.85 -13.14
C LEU A 132 18.20 0.62 -12.80
N ARG A 133 18.66 1.54 -13.65
CA ARG A 133 18.39 2.98 -13.51
C ARG A 133 16.89 3.28 -13.52
N SER A 134 16.11 2.60 -14.35
CA SER A 134 14.64 2.79 -14.42
C SER A 134 13.94 2.41 -13.10
N TYR A 135 14.42 1.39 -12.38
CA TYR A 135 13.89 1.00 -11.07
C TYR A 135 14.31 2.00 -9.99
N LEU A 136 15.57 2.40 -10.00
CA LEU A 136 16.09 3.38 -9.05
C LEU A 136 15.38 4.74 -9.21
N ASN A 137 15.14 5.19 -10.45
CA ASN A 137 14.42 6.42 -10.75
C ASN A 137 12.98 6.45 -10.21
N ARG A 138 12.30 5.30 -10.09
CA ARG A 138 10.96 5.18 -9.49
C ARG A 138 10.99 4.85 -7.99
N GLY A 139 12.17 4.89 -7.36
CA GLY A 139 12.33 4.68 -5.92
C GLY A 139 12.39 3.21 -5.48
N TRP A 140 12.64 2.28 -6.40
CA TRP A 140 12.78 0.85 -6.10
C TRP A 140 14.26 0.49 -5.99
N PRO A 141 14.78 0.10 -4.81
CA PRO A 141 16.13 -0.41 -4.71
C PRO A 141 16.22 -1.78 -5.38
N VAL A 142 17.43 -2.20 -5.76
CA VAL A 142 17.65 -3.42 -6.53
C VAL A 142 18.65 -4.32 -5.84
N VAL A 143 18.25 -5.55 -5.52
CA VAL A 143 19.21 -6.59 -5.12
C VAL A 143 19.89 -7.10 -6.38
N ALA A 144 21.22 -7.13 -6.42
CA ALA A 144 21.98 -7.63 -7.57
C ALA A 144 22.98 -8.68 -7.13
N TRP A 145 23.12 -9.72 -7.94
CA TRP A 145 24.07 -10.82 -7.72
C TRP A 145 25.38 -10.53 -8.44
N MET A 146 26.48 -10.70 -7.74
CA MET A 146 27.82 -10.44 -8.23
C MET A 146 28.82 -11.34 -7.50
N THR A 147 30.08 -11.28 -7.90
CA THR A 147 31.15 -11.92 -7.15
C THR A 147 31.60 -11.02 -6.01
N TYR A 148 31.82 -11.59 -4.82
CA TYR A 148 32.36 -10.89 -3.66
C TYR A 148 33.64 -10.15 -4.03
N GLN A 149 33.70 -8.85 -3.71
CA GLN A 149 34.80 -7.95 -4.08
C GLN A 149 35.16 -7.93 -5.58
N LEU A 150 34.19 -8.19 -6.47
CA LEU A 150 34.39 -8.19 -7.93
C LEU A 150 35.44 -9.20 -8.43
N GLN A 151 35.69 -10.26 -7.64
CA GLN A 151 36.65 -11.31 -7.96
C GLN A 151 36.35 -11.95 -9.32
N HIS A 152 37.40 -12.42 -9.99
CA HIS A 152 37.26 -13.24 -11.18
C HIS A 152 36.72 -14.61 -10.81
N ALA A 153 35.78 -15.12 -11.59
CA ALA A 153 35.24 -16.46 -11.45
C ALA A 153 34.84 -17.01 -12.81
N VAL A 154 34.83 -18.34 -12.91
CA VAL A 154 34.32 -19.07 -14.07
C VAL A 154 33.03 -19.77 -13.63
N PRO A 155 31.88 -19.49 -14.27
CA PRO A 155 30.65 -20.21 -14.00
C PRO A 155 30.83 -21.72 -14.22
N ARG A 156 30.32 -22.52 -13.28
CA ARG A 156 30.37 -23.98 -13.32
C ARG A 156 28.99 -24.54 -13.59
N LEU A 157 28.89 -25.44 -14.56
CA LEU A 157 27.66 -26.18 -14.81
C LEU A 157 27.44 -27.17 -13.66
N ALA A 158 26.25 -27.15 -13.09
CA ALA A 158 25.78 -28.10 -12.10
C ALA A 158 24.45 -28.70 -12.56
N GLU A 159 24.09 -29.84 -11.99
CA GLU A 159 22.85 -30.52 -12.29
C GLU A 159 22.20 -31.00 -10.99
N ALA A 160 20.87 -30.92 -10.93
CA ALA A 160 20.07 -31.60 -9.93
C ALA A 160 18.75 -32.04 -10.55
N ASN A 161 18.37 -33.30 -10.34
CA ASN A 161 17.12 -33.89 -10.86
C ASN A 161 16.96 -33.71 -12.38
N GLY A 162 18.04 -33.87 -13.16
CA GLY A 162 18.03 -33.71 -14.61
C GLY A 162 17.89 -32.27 -15.12
N VAL A 163 17.93 -31.27 -14.23
CA VAL A 163 17.91 -29.84 -14.60
C VAL A 163 19.29 -29.25 -14.40
N GLN A 164 19.86 -28.71 -15.48
CA GLN A 164 21.14 -28.02 -15.45
C GLN A 164 20.98 -26.55 -15.07
N PHE A 165 21.96 -26.02 -14.34
CA PHE A 165 22.04 -24.62 -13.95
C PHE A 165 23.50 -24.24 -13.72
N PHE A 166 23.81 -22.94 -13.81
CA PHE A 166 25.14 -22.44 -13.50
C PHE A 166 25.25 -22.04 -12.03
N LEU A 167 26.43 -22.28 -11.47
CA LEU A 167 26.87 -21.76 -10.19
C LEU A 167 28.14 -20.96 -10.40
N VAL A 168 28.24 -19.80 -9.76
CA VAL A 168 29.40 -18.92 -9.87
C VAL A 168 30.12 -18.88 -8.53
N PRO A 169 31.42 -19.27 -8.45
CA PRO A 169 32.22 -19.10 -7.25
C PRO A 169 32.23 -17.66 -6.72
N HIS A 170 32.37 -17.53 -5.39
CA HIS A 170 32.34 -16.24 -4.70
C HIS A 170 31.02 -15.48 -4.89
N GLU A 171 29.89 -16.18 -5.02
CA GLU A 171 28.58 -15.53 -5.07
C GLU A 171 28.37 -14.56 -3.90
N HIS A 172 27.75 -13.42 -4.22
CA HIS A 172 27.41 -12.37 -3.30
C HIS A 172 26.22 -11.57 -3.82
N ALA A 173 25.39 -11.06 -2.92
CA ALA A 173 24.31 -10.15 -3.25
C ALA A 173 24.41 -8.83 -2.48
N ILE A 174 24.18 -7.74 -3.19
CA ILE A 174 24.21 -6.36 -2.67
C ILE A 174 22.87 -5.68 -2.91
N LEU A 175 22.55 -4.66 -2.12
CA LEU A 175 21.39 -3.80 -2.39
C LEU A 175 21.84 -2.49 -3.04
N ILE A 176 21.60 -2.33 -4.33
CA ILE A 176 21.81 -1.08 -5.06
C ILE A 176 20.74 -0.07 -4.64
N VAL A 177 21.21 1.08 -4.13
CA VAL A 177 20.38 2.19 -3.65
C VAL A 177 20.62 3.47 -4.44
N GLY A 178 21.50 3.45 -5.43
CA GLY A 178 21.75 4.62 -6.24
C GLY A 178 22.73 4.37 -7.38
N TYR A 179 22.91 5.39 -8.20
CA TYR A 179 23.87 5.42 -9.28
C TYR A 179 24.28 6.84 -9.63
N ASP A 180 25.39 6.96 -10.33
CA ASP A 180 25.76 8.12 -11.12
C ASP A 180 26.27 7.71 -12.51
N ASN A 181 26.92 8.63 -13.22
CA ASN A 181 27.44 8.36 -14.56
C ASN A 181 28.57 7.31 -14.55
N ALA A 182 29.31 7.17 -13.45
CA ALA A 182 30.50 6.32 -13.38
C ALA A 182 30.26 5.00 -12.63
N SER A 183 29.29 4.96 -11.72
CA SER A 183 29.17 3.89 -10.74
C SER A 183 27.75 3.64 -10.23
N ILE A 184 27.57 2.49 -9.59
CA ILE A 184 26.47 2.22 -8.67
C ILE A 184 26.88 2.50 -7.22
N LEU A 185 25.90 2.79 -6.38
CA LEU A 185 25.99 2.90 -4.93
C LEU A 185 25.20 1.74 -4.31
N ALA A 186 25.83 0.92 -3.49
CA ALA A 186 25.21 -0.28 -2.96
C ALA A 186 25.51 -0.52 -1.49
N ASN A 187 24.49 -0.87 -0.72
CA ASN A 187 24.66 -1.39 0.63
C ASN A 187 25.15 -2.83 0.54
N ASP A 188 26.33 -3.09 1.09
CA ASP A 188 26.96 -4.40 1.09
C ASP A 188 26.70 -5.12 2.43
N PRO A 189 25.96 -6.24 2.43
CA PRO A 189 25.62 -6.94 3.66
C PRO A 189 26.81 -7.67 4.31
N TRP A 190 27.90 -7.90 3.58
CA TRP A 190 29.09 -8.56 4.14
C TRP A 190 29.86 -7.59 5.04
N THR A 191 30.10 -6.38 4.53
CA THR A 191 30.88 -5.34 5.23
C THR A 191 30.03 -4.41 6.07
N ALA A 192 28.70 -4.41 5.87
CA ALA A 192 27.75 -3.43 6.40
C ALA A 192 28.12 -1.97 6.03
N GLN A 193 28.64 -1.78 4.82
CA GLN A 193 29.05 -0.47 4.31
C GLN A 193 28.31 -0.10 3.03
N LEU A 194 28.17 1.20 2.79
CA LEU A 194 27.79 1.72 1.47
C LEU A 194 29.04 1.72 0.58
N VAL A 195 29.03 0.88 -0.44
CA VAL A 195 30.15 0.67 -1.36
C VAL A 195 29.81 1.25 -2.72
N ARG A 196 30.84 1.75 -3.43
CA ARG A 196 30.73 2.25 -4.78
C ARG A 196 31.43 1.30 -5.74
N TYR A 197 30.73 0.84 -6.78
CA TYR A 197 31.29 -0.02 -7.82
C TYR A 197 31.18 0.68 -9.18
N GLY A 198 32.31 0.82 -9.88
CA GLY A 198 32.31 1.37 -11.25
C GLY A 198 31.55 0.45 -12.21
N TRP A 199 30.74 1.02 -13.11
CA TRP A 199 29.84 0.27 -14.01
C TRP A 199 30.54 -0.85 -14.76
N LYS A 200 31.72 -0.59 -15.34
CA LYS A 200 32.49 -1.59 -16.08
C LYS A 200 32.84 -2.82 -15.23
N SER A 201 33.30 -2.59 -13.99
CA SER A 201 33.70 -3.68 -13.11
C SER A 201 32.50 -4.41 -12.53
N PHE A 202 31.46 -3.68 -12.15
CA PHE A 202 30.19 -4.25 -11.71
C PHE A 202 29.59 -5.13 -12.82
N ASN A 203 29.43 -4.62 -14.04
CA ASN A 203 28.81 -5.36 -15.15
C ASN A 203 29.59 -6.61 -15.54
N ARG A 204 30.93 -6.60 -15.43
CA ARG A 204 31.73 -7.83 -15.61
C ARG A 204 31.31 -8.91 -14.61
N SER A 205 31.19 -8.53 -13.34
CA SER A 205 30.89 -9.44 -12.24
C SER A 205 29.42 -9.88 -12.25
N TRP A 206 28.49 -8.94 -12.42
CA TRP A 206 27.05 -9.15 -12.59
C TRP A 206 26.73 -10.02 -13.81
N GLY A 207 27.49 -9.87 -14.90
CA GLY A 207 27.38 -10.68 -16.12
C GLY A 207 27.62 -12.17 -15.92
N LEU A 208 28.42 -12.56 -14.92
CA LEU A 208 28.63 -13.98 -14.59
C LEU A 208 27.34 -14.64 -14.09
N PHE A 209 26.41 -13.86 -13.53
CA PHE A 209 25.10 -14.29 -13.06
C PHE A 209 24.00 -14.04 -14.09
N GLY A 210 24.36 -13.82 -15.36
CA GLY A 210 23.40 -13.48 -16.41
C GLY A 210 22.68 -12.17 -16.12
N ASN A 211 23.35 -11.20 -15.50
CA ASN A 211 22.78 -9.92 -15.08
C ASN A 211 21.50 -10.10 -14.23
N MET A 212 21.51 -11.08 -13.32
CA MET A 212 20.40 -11.37 -12.42
C MET A 212 20.23 -10.26 -11.37
N ALA A 213 19.00 -9.79 -11.21
CA ALA A 213 18.64 -8.81 -10.20
C ALA A 213 17.20 -8.99 -9.71
N LEU A 214 16.88 -8.34 -8.60
CA LEU A 214 15.54 -8.31 -8.02
C LEU A 214 15.22 -6.87 -7.60
N ALA A 215 14.40 -6.19 -8.39
CA ALA A 215 13.96 -4.84 -8.06
C ALA A 215 12.76 -4.90 -7.13
N LEU A 216 12.82 -4.19 -6.00
CA LEU A 216 11.86 -4.33 -4.91
C LEU A 216 11.01 -3.08 -4.71
N GLN A 217 9.69 -3.23 -4.64
CA GLN A 217 8.84 -2.18 -4.11
C GLN A 217 9.10 -2.07 -2.60
N PRO A 218 9.57 -0.93 -2.08
CA PRO A 218 10.09 -0.87 -0.71
C PRO A 218 8.99 -0.76 0.36
N CYS A 219 7.72 -0.85 -0.04
CA CYS A 219 6.58 -0.94 0.85
C CYS A 219 5.67 -2.11 0.44
N ALA A 220 5.20 -2.86 1.43
CA ALA A 220 4.16 -3.86 1.22
C ALA A 220 2.91 -3.22 0.60
N ALA A 221 2.29 -3.94 -0.34
CA ALA A 221 0.97 -3.58 -0.84
C ALA A 221 -0.03 -3.60 0.33
N PRO A 222 -0.90 -2.58 0.44
CA PRO A 222 -1.89 -2.58 1.49
C PRO A 222 -2.96 -3.62 1.16
N GLN A 223 -3.35 -4.43 2.14
CA GLN A 223 -4.52 -5.30 2.01
C GLN A 223 -5.82 -4.48 2.17
N PRO A 224 -6.94 -4.93 1.59
CA PRO A 224 -8.24 -4.29 1.79
C PRO A 224 -8.65 -4.24 3.27
N VAL A 225 -9.46 -3.24 3.62
CA VAL A 225 -10.04 -3.13 4.96
C VAL A 225 -10.99 -4.31 5.22
N ILE A 226 -10.88 -4.89 6.41
CA ILE A 226 -11.77 -5.95 6.90
C ILE A 226 -12.40 -5.54 8.24
N ASP A 227 -13.52 -6.20 8.59
CA ASP A 227 -14.26 -5.97 9.83
C ASP A 227 -14.76 -4.53 10.05
N LEU A 228 -15.01 -3.79 8.96
CA LEU A 228 -15.61 -2.45 9.02
C LEU A 228 -17.04 -2.53 9.53
N ARG A 229 -17.30 -1.96 10.71
CA ARG A 229 -18.61 -2.01 11.37
C ARG A 229 -18.90 -0.75 12.15
N VAL A 230 -20.18 -0.51 12.41
CA VAL A 230 -20.65 0.54 13.32
C VAL A 230 -20.44 0.10 14.77
N LEU A 231 -19.90 0.99 15.60
CA LEU A 231 -19.75 0.83 17.03
C LEU A 231 -20.81 1.67 17.74
N ARG A 232 -21.70 1.00 18.51
CA ARG A 232 -22.68 1.59 19.45
C ARG A 232 -23.21 2.97 19.01
N PRO A 233 -24.14 3.04 18.06
CA PRO A 233 -24.63 4.32 17.56
C PRO A 233 -25.41 5.09 18.63
N THR A 234 -25.03 6.35 18.85
CA THR A 234 -25.73 7.28 19.75
C THR A 234 -26.06 8.54 18.96
N PRO A 235 -27.17 8.58 18.19
CA PRO A 235 -27.55 9.75 17.42
C PRO A 235 -27.49 11.04 18.27
N PRO A 236 -26.96 12.15 17.73
CA PRO A 236 -26.61 12.38 16.33
C PRO A 236 -25.22 11.85 15.91
N GLU A 237 -24.55 11.08 16.77
CA GLU A 237 -23.22 10.53 16.52
C GLU A 237 -23.27 9.07 16.03
N VAL A 238 -22.37 8.75 15.10
CA VAL A 238 -22.09 7.39 14.66
C VAL A 238 -20.58 7.19 14.55
N THR A 239 -20.11 6.06 15.06
CA THR A 239 -18.70 5.69 15.00
C THR A 239 -18.56 4.39 14.20
N TRP A 240 -17.61 4.36 13.26
CA TRP A 240 -17.16 3.13 12.60
C TRP A 240 -15.79 2.74 13.12
N VAL A 241 -15.57 1.44 13.22
CA VAL A 241 -14.28 0.84 13.53
C VAL A 241 -13.97 -0.27 12.52
N TRP A 242 -12.69 -0.49 12.25
CA TRP A 242 -12.23 -1.59 11.41
C TRP A 242 -10.93 -2.17 11.94
N LYS A 243 -10.56 -3.37 11.48
CA LYS A 243 -9.25 -3.95 11.78
C LYS A 243 -8.20 -3.34 10.84
N ARG A 244 -7.02 -2.99 11.38
CA ARG A 244 -5.90 -2.52 10.55
C ARG A 244 -5.36 -3.69 9.71
N PRO A 245 -5.43 -3.61 8.36
CA PRO A 245 -4.91 -4.66 7.50
C PRO A 245 -3.40 -4.54 7.32
N ILE A 246 -2.75 -5.62 6.89
CA ILE A 246 -1.31 -5.66 6.63
C ILE A 246 -0.96 -4.64 5.52
N GLY A 247 0.17 -3.96 5.66
CA GLY A 247 0.67 -3.00 4.68
C GLY A 247 0.00 -1.61 4.72
N ALA A 248 -1.06 -1.43 5.52
CA ALA A 248 -1.74 -0.13 5.66
C ALA A 248 -1.07 0.78 6.70
N VAL A 249 -0.53 1.91 6.24
CA VAL A 249 0.01 2.97 7.12
C VAL A 249 -1.03 4.05 7.41
N ARG A 250 -1.96 4.26 6.47
CA ARG A 250 -3.07 5.22 6.58
C ARG A 250 -4.30 4.72 5.84
N PHE A 251 -5.42 5.38 6.03
CA PHE A 251 -6.72 5.07 5.43
C PHE A 251 -7.26 6.30 4.71
N ARG A 252 -7.82 6.11 3.52
CA ARG A 252 -8.61 7.11 2.79
C ARG A 252 -10.09 6.84 3.08
N LEU A 253 -10.78 7.84 3.61
CA LEU A 253 -12.18 7.74 4.01
C LEU A 253 -13.05 8.53 3.06
N THR A 254 -14.23 8.02 2.77
CA THR A 254 -15.28 8.71 2.02
C THR A 254 -16.61 8.45 2.72
N LEU A 255 -17.21 9.49 3.31
CA LEU A 255 -18.54 9.41 3.90
C LEU A 255 -19.56 10.03 2.96
N THR A 256 -20.63 9.29 2.67
CA THR A 256 -21.77 9.80 1.88
C THR A 256 -23.07 9.61 2.63
N ALA A 257 -23.99 10.56 2.52
CA ALA A 257 -25.37 10.40 3.00
C ALA A 257 -26.32 10.02 1.87
N SER A 258 -27.29 9.17 2.18
CA SER A 258 -28.36 8.75 1.28
C SER A 258 -29.33 9.91 0.99
N GLY A 259 -29.76 10.03 -0.27
CA GLY A 259 -30.75 11.00 -0.74
C GLY A 259 -31.03 10.80 -2.22
N SER A 260 -31.80 11.70 -2.84
CA SER A 260 -32.06 11.68 -4.31
C SER A 260 -30.77 11.79 -5.14
N ARG A 261 -29.72 12.39 -4.56
CA ARG A 261 -28.32 12.22 -4.96
C ARG A 261 -27.51 11.95 -3.69
N HIS A 262 -26.59 10.97 -3.75
CA HIS A 262 -25.65 10.74 -2.65
C HIS A 262 -24.83 12.01 -2.42
N ARG A 263 -24.83 12.52 -1.19
CA ARG A 263 -24.08 13.74 -0.84
C ARG A 263 -22.79 13.36 -0.15
N LEU A 264 -21.64 13.79 -0.68
CA LEU A 264 -20.35 13.68 -0.02
C LEU A 264 -20.33 14.54 1.24
N LEU A 265 -20.01 13.93 2.38
CA LEU A 265 -19.92 14.59 3.68
C LEU A 265 -18.49 14.70 4.19
N TYR A 266 -17.64 13.74 3.84
CA TYR A 266 -16.25 13.69 4.30
C TYR A 266 -15.36 12.99 3.28
N LEU A 267 -14.18 13.56 3.03
CA LEU A 267 -13.10 12.95 2.26
C LEU A 267 -11.77 13.37 2.87
N ALA A 268 -11.06 12.44 3.50
CA ALA A 268 -9.74 12.71 4.05
C ALA A 268 -8.92 11.44 4.21
N ASN A 269 -7.64 11.61 4.58
CA ASN A 269 -6.79 10.52 5.04
C ASN A 269 -6.59 10.60 6.55
N GLN A 270 -6.53 9.46 7.22
CA GLN A 270 -6.16 9.38 8.64
C GLN A 270 -5.34 8.13 8.93
N THR A 271 -4.70 8.08 10.09
CA THR A 271 -3.97 6.90 10.56
C THR A 271 -4.84 5.99 11.41
N ASP A 272 -5.84 6.52 12.11
CA ASP A 272 -6.66 5.75 13.04
C ASP A 272 -7.58 4.77 12.33
N ASN A 273 -7.86 3.64 12.97
CA ASN A 273 -8.79 2.62 12.49
C ASN A 273 -10.22 2.81 13.03
N ARG A 274 -10.54 4.05 13.42
CA ARG A 274 -11.83 4.49 13.95
C ARG A 274 -12.19 5.83 13.32
N PHE A 275 -13.44 6.01 12.96
CA PHE A 275 -13.96 7.29 12.47
C PHE A 275 -15.31 7.60 13.08
N THR A 276 -15.47 8.82 13.58
CA THR A 276 -16.69 9.29 14.22
C THR A 276 -17.25 10.45 13.40
N TYR A 277 -18.54 10.37 13.08
CA TYR A 277 -19.28 11.44 12.43
C TYR A 277 -20.38 11.96 13.36
N VAL A 278 -20.41 13.28 13.56
CA VAL A 278 -21.45 13.99 14.31
C VAL A 278 -22.33 14.75 13.32
N GLY A 279 -23.65 14.65 13.50
CA GLY A 279 -24.63 15.34 12.64
C GLY A 279 -25.50 14.40 11.82
N THR A 280 -25.69 13.16 12.29
CA THR A 280 -26.69 12.26 11.70
C THR A 280 -28.10 12.82 11.89
N ARG A 281 -28.94 12.63 10.87
CA ARG A 281 -30.33 13.08 10.84
C ARG A 281 -31.25 11.86 10.87
N PRO A 282 -32.41 11.91 11.54
CA PRO A 282 -33.37 10.81 11.53
C PRO A 282 -33.79 10.39 10.11
N GLY A 283 -33.98 9.09 9.89
CA GLY A 283 -34.40 8.52 8.61
C GLY A 283 -33.40 8.66 7.44
N LYS A 284 -32.11 8.85 7.74
CA LYS A 284 -31.04 8.96 6.73
C LYS A 284 -30.03 7.82 6.86
N GLY A 285 -29.56 7.32 5.72
CA GLY A 285 -28.46 6.39 5.59
C GLY A 285 -27.12 7.11 5.41
N TYR A 286 -26.06 6.53 5.95
CA TYR A 286 -24.69 7.01 5.89
C TYR A 286 -23.79 5.85 5.48
N LEU A 287 -23.10 5.97 4.35
CA LEU A 287 -22.12 5.00 3.88
C LEU A 287 -20.73 5.55 4.12
N LEU A 288 -19.98 4.88 5.00
CA LEU A 288 -18.54 5.08 5.12
C LEU A 288 -17.83 4.07 4.22
N SER A 289 -17.07 4.56 3.25
CA SER A 289 -16.10 3.77 2.48
C SER A 289 -14.68 4.03 3.00
N VAL A 290 -13.93 2.96 3.25
CA VAL A 290 -12.56 3.04 3.76
C VAL A 290 -11.63 2.25 2.83
N ALA A 291 -10.58 2.90 2.34
CA ALA A 291 -9.53 2.28 1.54
C ALA A 291 -8.18 2.34 2.26
N SER A 292 -7.44 1.24 2.26
CA SER A 292 -6.11 1.18 2.86
C SER A 292 -5.03 1.76 1.93
N VAL A 293 -4.07 2.47 2.50
CA VAL A 293 -2.97 3.11 1.77
C VAL A 293 -1.63 2.69 2.35
N SER A 294 -0.68 2.29 1.50
CA SER A 294 0.67 1.89 1.93
C SER A 294 1.60 3.07 2.15
N GLY A 295 2.77 2.81 2.74
CA GLY A 295 3.85 3.81 2.90
C GLY A 295 4.34 4.41 1.60
N CYS A 296 4.15 3.70 0.48
CA CYS A 296 4.54 4.15 -0.86
C CYS A 296 3.36 4.73 -1.64
N GLY A 297 2.19 4.89 -1.02
CA GLY A 297 1.03 5.57 -1.61
C GLY A 297 0.09 4.69 -2.44
N SER A 298 0.40 3.41 -2.66
CA SER A 298 -0.53 2.46 -3.29
C SER A 298 -1.82 2.35 -2.46
N VAL A 299 -2.96 2.19 -3.13
CA VAL A 299 -4.29 2.16 -2.50
C VAL A 299 -4.97 0.82 -2.80
N ALA A 300 -5.47 0.15 -1.77
CA ALA A 300 -6.30 -1.03 -1.91
C ALA A 300 -7.76 -0.65 -2.27
N PRO A 301 -8.55 -1.56 -2.88
CA PRO A 301 -9.98 -1.34 -3.04
C PRO A 301 -10.66 -0.94 -1.73
N GLY A 302 -11.58 0.03 -1.81
CA GLY A 302 -12.33 0.50 -0.66
C GLY A 302 -13.43 -0.50 -0.24
N TYR A 303 -13.68 -0.61 1.05
CA TYR A 303 -14.80 -1.36 1.60
C TYR A 303 -15.79 -0.42 2.29
N GLY A 304 -17.09 -0.65 2.08
CA GLY A 304 -18.16 0.22 2.53
C GLY A 304 -19.04 -0.40 3.61
N ALA A 305 -19.43 0.37 4.63
CA ALA A 305 -20.42 -0.02 5.62
C ALA A 305 -21.50 1.05 5.78
N TRP A 306 -22.76 0.62 5.68
CA TRP A 306 -23.93 1.46 5.88
C TRP A 306 -24.30 1.58 7.36
N TYR A 307 -24.78 2.76 7.74
CA TYR A 307 -25.52 3.03 8.97
C TYR A 307 -26.82 3.74 8.64
N TRP A 308 -27.94 3.26 9.17
CA TRP A 308 -29.25 3.88 8.99
C TRP A 308 -29.77 4.39 10.33
N THR A 309 -30.15 5.66 10.40
CA THR A 309 -30.83 6.21 11.56
C THR A 309 -32.31 5.88 11.53
N SER A 310 -32.89 5.64 12.71
CA SER A 310 -34.34 5.52 12.85
C SER A 310 -35.05 6.80 12.38
N PRO A 311 -36.26 6.71 11.81
CA PRO A 311 -37.11 7.87 11.58
C PRO A 311 -37.35 8.63 12.89
N ALA A 312 -37.61 9.93 12.81
CA ALA A 312 -38.03 10.68 13.99
C ALA A 312 -39.35 10.10 14.49
N THR A 313 -39.42 9.74 15.78
CA THR A 313 -40.70 9.39 16.40
C THR A 313 -41.62 10.61 16.26
N PRO A 314 -42.84 10.46 15.72
CA PRO A 314 -43.78 11.57 15.71
C PRO A 314 -44.00 12.03 17.14
N THR A 315 -43.80 13.32 17.40
CA THR A 315 -44.19 13.91 18.68
C THR A 315 -45.67 13.60 18.88
N PRO A 316 -46.08 12.97 19.99
CA PRO A 316 -47.49 12.72 20.24
C PRO A 316 -48.22 14.06 20.13
N THR A 317 -49.19 14.13 19.24
CA THR A 317 -50.10 15.28 19.18
C THR A 317 -50.66 15.44 20.58
N PRO A 318 -50.59 16.63 21.21
CA PRO A 318 -51.18 16.83 22.52
C PRO A 318 -52.64 16.37 22.42
N SER A 319 -53.00 15.38 23.24
CA SER A 319 -54.40 14.97 23.37
C SER A 319 -55.20 16.23 23.68
N PRO A 320 -56.31 16.50 22.98
CA PRO A 320 -57.13 17.67 23.28
C PRO A 320 -57.47 17.60 24.77
N THR A 321 -57.09 18.65 25.52
CA THR A 321 -57.50 18.82 26.90
C THR A 321 -59.02 18.69 26.94
N PRO A 322 -59.61 17.76 27.72
CA PRO A 322 -61.05 17.69 27.83
C PRO A 322 -61.57 19.06 28.26
N SER A 323 -62.56 19.57 27.52
CA SER A 323 -63.23 20.82 27.81
C SER A 323 -63.75 20.78 29.26
N PRO A 324 -63.56 21.81 30.08
CA PRO A 324 -64.04 21.80 31.46
C PRO A 324 -65.56 21.65 31.48
N THR A 325 -66.03 20.55 32.07
CA THR A 325 -67.45 20.35 32.41
C THR A 325 -67.89 21.49 33.32
N PRO A 326 -69.04 22.16 33.08
CA PRO A 326 -69.52 23.22 33.95
C PRO A 326 -69.81 22.65 35.36
N LEU A 327 -69.22 23.29 36.37
CA LEU A 327 -69.41 23.00 37.78
C LEU A 327 -70.87 23.30 38.17
N VAL A 328 -71.55 22.28 38.69
CA VAL A 328 -72.80 22.42 39.44
C VAL A 328 -72.45 22.85 40.87
N GLU A 329 -73.14 23.88 41.32
CA GLU A 329 -73.05 24.51 42.63
C GLU A 329 -73.65 23.60 43.72
N GLY A 330 -72.96 23.42 44.86
CA GLY A 330 -73.50 22.65 45.99
C GLY A 330 -72.58 22.41 47.19
N THR A 331 -72.60 23.37 48.13
CA THR A 331 -72.67 23.19 49.61
C THR A 331 -71.50 22.61 50.45
N VAL A 332 -70.62 23.51 50.90
CA VAL A 332 -70.16 23.82 52.30
C VAL A 332 -69.96 22.71 53.38
N SER A 333 -68.66 22.45 53.70
CA SER A 333 -67.95 22.31 55.03
C SER A 333 -68.26 21.19 56.06
N PRO A 334 -67.39 20.93 57.11
CA PRO A 334 -66.10 21.55 57.48
C PRO A 334 -64.95 20.61 58.00
N THR A 335 -63.74 21.21 58.11
CA THR A 335 -62.70 21.05 59.16
C THR A 335 -61.90 19.74 59.34
N SER A 336 -60.58 19.82 59.13
CA SER A 336 -59.57 19.64 60.19
C SER A 336 -58.18 20.15 59.77
N ALA A 337 -57.44 20.62 60.77
CA ALA A 337 -56.29 21.51 60.70
C ALA A 337 -54.94 20.73 60.86
N PRO A 338 -53.77 21.38 60.97
CA PRO A 338 -52.54 21.01 60.26
C PRO A 338 -51.56 20.15 61.07
N THR A 339 -50.56 19.56 60.39
CA THR A 339 -49.37 19.02 61.05
C THR A 339 -48.10 19.59 60.41
N GLU A 340 -47.17 19.90 61.30
CA GLU A 340 -46.04 20.81 61.20
C GLU A 340 -44.87 20.35 60.33
N ILE A 341 -44.11 21.36 59.89
CA ILE A 341 -42.75 21.31 59.34
C ILE A 341 -41.76 21.13 60.50
N PRO A 342 -40.65 20.40 60.30
CA PRO A 342 -39.38 20.94 60.76
C PRO A 342 -38.27 20.95 59.69
N THR A 343 -37.79 22.19 59.54
CA THR A 343 -36.52 22.77 59.14
C THR A 343 -35.25 21.90 59.14
N ALA A 344 -34.39 22.24 58.16
CA ALA A 344 -33.05 21.76 57.88
C ALA A 344 -32.02 21.92 59.02
N ALA A 345 -31.01 21.04 59.00
CA ALA A 345 -29.71 21.24 59.65
C ALA A 345 -28.55 20.75 58.74
N VAL A 346 -27.52 21.59 58.66
CA VAL A 346 -26.21 21.53 57.96
C VAL A 346 -25.22 22.13 58.99
N PRO A 347 -23.88 21.91 59.03
CA PRO A 347 -22.94 20.85 58.60
C PRO A 347 -22.06 20.37 59.83
N PRO A 348 -20.81 19.83 59.75
CA PRO A 348 -19.60 20.49 59.20
C PRO A 348 -18.67 19.59 58.34
N ALA A 349 -17.65 20.25 57.78
CA ALA A 349 -16.68 19.74 56.82
C ALA A 349 -15.44 19.06 57.44
N ALA A 350 -14.77 18.28 56.57
CA ALA A 350 -13.34 18.03 56.46
C ALA A 350 -12.56 17.32 57.59
N SER A 351 -11.96 16.18 57.24
CA SER A 351 -10.58 15.88 57.64
C SER A 351 -9.88 15.05 56.55
N ILE A 352 -8.69 15.54 56.20
CA ILE A 352 -7.74 15.01 55.22
C ILE A 352 -6.77 14.11 55.98
N THR A 353 -6.41 12.95 55.45
CA THR A 353 -5.22 12.19 55.89
C THR A 353 -4.40 11.75 54.67
N PRO A 354 -3.07 11.98 54.68
CA PRO A 354 -2.17 11.51 53.64
C PRO A 354 -1.73 10.08 53.93
N THR A 355 -1.63 9.23 52.91
CA THR A 355 -0.86 7.98 53.00
C THR A 355 0.15 7.91 51.87
N SER A 356 1.38 7.66 52.30
CA SER A 356 2.63 7.58 51.58
C SER A 356 2.81 6.24 50.85
N ASN A 357 3.60 6.31 49.76
CA ASN A 357 4.31 5.25 49.03
C ASN A 357 5.01 4.20 49.94
N PRO A 358 5.38 3.03 49.40
CA PRO A 358 6.55 2.87 48.51
C PRO A 358 6.25 2.75 47.02
#